data_AF-A0ABD6YM65-F1
#
_entry.id   AF-A0ABD6YM65-F1
#
_cell.length_a   1.000
_cell.length_b   1.000
_cell.length_c   1.000
_cell.angle_alpha   90.00
_cell.angle_beta   90.00
_cell.angle_gamma   90.00
#
_symmetry.space_group_name_H-M   'P 1'
#
loop_
_entity.id
_entity.type
_entity.pdbx_description
1 polymer ?
#
loop_
_entity_poly.entity_id
_entity_poly.type
_entity_poly.pdbx_seq_one_letter_code
_entity_poly.pdbx_strand_id
1 'polypeptide(L)'
;MNPIVTFDFDKTLSRTDVQQYAKQLIKRNIIVWVVTARYDELHKHRWIINPCNEDLHKVIEEVGIPRHQVRFQCMTPKSDYLKHTKVLWHLDDNEDELYSIKINSDVNPIDVNFSTWKEECEALLEKYLKQIK
;
A
#
# COMPACT_ATOMS: atom_id res chain seq x y z
N MET A 1 6.39 17.88 -6.67
CA MET A 1 5.54 16.71 -6.97
C MET A 1 5.15 16.09 -5.64
N ASN A 2 3.87 15.75 -5.44
CA ASN A 2 3.45 15.12 -4.18
C ASN A 2 4.00 13.69 -4.12
N PRO A 3 4.55 13.24 -2.98
CA PRO A 3 5.03 11.88 -2.83
C PRO A 3 3.88 10.88 -2.98
N ILE A 4 4.19 9.72 -3.54
CA ILE A 4 3.27 8.59 -3.69
C ILE A 4 3.74 7.49 -2.75
N VAL A 5 2.82 6.97 -1.95
CA VAL A 5 3.08 5.85 -1.03
C VAL A 5 2.02 4.78 -1.22
N THR A 6 2.35 3.55 -0.90
CA THR A 6 1.44 2.41 -1.14
C THR A 6 1.30 1.53 0.09
N PHE A 7 0.13 0.94 0.24
CA PHE A 7 -0.21 0.03 1.32
C PHE A 7 -0.73 -1.28 0.75
N ASP A 8 -0.35 -2.40 1.33
CA ASP A 8 -1.16 -3.60 1.24
C ASP A 8 -2.51 -3.40 1.93
N PHE A 9 -3.50 -4.24 1.58
CA PHE A 9 -4.78 -4.24 2.25
C PHE A 9 -4.88 -5.22 3.43
N ASP A 10 -4.72 -6.52 3.18
CA ASP A 10 -5.05 -7.56 4.14
C ASP A 10 -4.06 -7.56 5.30
N LYS A 11 -4.52 -7.41 6.54
CA LYS A 11 -3.68 -7.26 7.75
C LYS A 11 -2.76 -6.03 7.75
N THR A 12 -2.82 -5.18 6.72
CA THR A 12 -2.13 -3.89 6.66
C THR A 12 -3.13 -2.74 6.73
N LEU A 13 -3.66 -2.24 5.61
CA LEU A 13 -4.65 -1.15 5.63
C LEU A 13 -5.99 -1.56 6.27
N SER A 14 -6.28 -2.85 6.40
CA SER A 14 -7.43 -3.31 7.19
C SER A 14 -7.29 -3.03 8.70
N ARG A 15 -6.08 -2.73 9.20
CA ARG A 15 -5.85 -2.34 10.59
C ARG A 15 -6.22 -0.88 10.84
N THR A 16 -6.91 -0.62 11.95
CA THR A 16 -7.38 0.72 12.30
C THR A 16 -6.24 1.73 12.49
N ASP A 17 -5.12 1.33 13.09
CA ASP A 17 -3.95 2.21 13.30
C ASP A 17 -3.33 2.67 11.96
N VAL A 18 -3.24 1.75 10.99
CA VAL A 18 -2.77 2.03 9.64
C VAL A 18 -3.76 2.93 8.89
N GLN A 19 -5.07 2.72 9.03
CA GLN A 19 -6.09 3.61 8.46
C GLN A 19 -5.99 5.05 8.99
N GLN A 20 -5.78 5.22 10.29
CA GLN A 20 -5.57 6.55 10.87
C GLN A 20 -4.33 7.22 10.30
N TYR A 21 -3.27 6.45 10.05
CA TYR A 21 -2.08 6.96 9.42
C TYR A 21 -2.31 7.37 7.96
N ALA A 22 -2.97 6.53 7.15
CA ALA A 22 -3.33 6.86 5.78
C ALA A 22 -4.16 8.15 5.69
N LYS A 23 -5.13 8.34 6.61
CA LYS A 23 -5.90 9.60 6.74
C LYS A 23 -5.00 10.81 7.02
N GLN A 24 -3.98 10.66 7.88
CA GLN A 24 -3.01 11.72 8.17
C GLN A 24 -2.18 12.08 6.93
N LEU A 25 -1.76 11.09 6.14
CA LEU A 25 -1.01 11.29 4.91
C LEU A 25 -1.83 12.05 3.86
N ILE A 26 -3.09 11.64 3.64
CA ILE A 26 -4.00 12.31 2.70
C ILE A 26 -4.21 13.79 3.10
N LYS A 27 -4.41 14.07 4.40
CA LYS A 27 -4.51 15.45 4.92
C LYS A 27 -3.25 16.29 4.67
N ARG A 28 -2.08 15.65 4.54
CA ARG A 28 -0.79 16.28 4.19
C ARG A 28 -0.56 16.38 2.67
N ASN A 29 -1.59 16.12 1.86
CA ASN A 29 -1.54 16.13 0.40
C ASN A 29 -0.58 15.07 -0.19
N ILE A 30 -0.39 13.96 0.52
CA ILE A 30 0.39 12.80 0.06
C ILE A 30 -0.55 11.86 -0.68
N ILE A 31 -0.10 11.33 -1.82
CA ILE A 31 -0.88 10.44 -2.66
C ILE A 31 -0.77 9.02 -2.10
N VAL A 32 -1.90 8.42 -1.72
CA VAL A 32 -1.96 7.09 -1.11
C VAL A 32 -2.61 6.10 -2.07
N TRP A 33 -1.93 5.01 -2.38
CA TRP A 33 -2.50 3.90 -3.15
C TRP A 33 -2.61 2.62 -2.32
N VAL A 34 -3.52 1.75 -2.72
CA VAL A 34 -3.59 0.37 -2.23
C VAL A 34 -3.04 -0.55 -3.32
N VAL A 35 -2.13 -1.46 -2.97
CA VAL A 35 -1.64 -2.53 -3.85
C VAL A 35 -1.88 -3.84 -3.14
N THR A 36 -2.87 -4.61 -3.59
CA THR A 36 -3.34 -5.82 -2.91
C THR A 36 -3.18 -7.05 -3.79
N ALA A 37 -2.86 -8.19 -3.19
CA ALA A 37 -2.82 -9.49 -3.88
C ALA A 37 -4.21 -9.98 -4.31
N ARG A 38 -5.29 -9.42 -3.75
CA ARG A 38 -6.67 -9.81 -4.07
C ARG A 38 -6.95 -9.81 -5.57
N TYR A 39 -7.86 -10.69 -5.99
CA TYR A 39 -8.41 -10.65 -7.33
C TYR A 39 -9.32 -9.43 -7.51
N ASP A 40 -9.28 -8.85 -8.70
CA ASP A 40 -10.28 -7.88 -9.15
C ASP A 40 -11.62 -8.56 -9.46
N GLU A 41 -12.62 -7.76 -9.86
CA GLU A 41 -13.96 -8.23 -10.20
C GLU A 41 -14.00 -9.23 -11.37
N LEU A 42 -13.05 -9.14 -12.32
CA LEU A 42 -12.98 -10.06 -13.46
C LEU A 42 -12.36 -11.40 -13.09
N HIS A 43 -11.45 -11.41 -12.11
CA HIS A 43 -10.68 -12.58 -11.71
C HIS A 43 -11.16 -13.21 -10.40
N LYS A 44 -12.11 -12.62 -9.66
CA LYS A 44 -12.60 -13.13 -8.37
C LYS A 44 -13.15 -14.56 -8.41
N HIS A 45 -13.59 -15.02 -9.58
CA HIS A 45 -14.00 -16.40 -9.81
C HIS A 45 -12.89 -17.44 -9.56
N ARG A 46 -11.62 -17.01 -9.46
CA ARG A 46 -10.46 -17.88 -9.16
C ARG A 46 -10.30 -18.18 -7.67
N TRP A 47 -11.02 -17.49 -6.80
CA TRP A 47 -11.05 -17.84 -5.38
C TRP A 47 -11.81 -19.15 -5.15
N ILE A 48 -11.33 -19.99 -4.24
CA ILE A 48 -12.04 -21.22 -3.82
C ILE A 48 -13.37 -20.86 -3.14
N ILE A 49 -13.35 -19.84 -2.29
CA ILE A 49 -14.53 -19.21 -1.68
C ILE A 49 -14.56 -17.80 -2.23
N ASN A 50 -15.55 -17.46 -3.06
CA ASN A 50 -15.67 -16.17 -3.76
C ASN A 50 -15.87 -15.00 -2.78
N PRO A 51 -14.82 -14.32 -2.29
CA PRO A 51 -14.94 -13.19 -1.39
C PRO A 51 -15.26 -11.96 -2.24
N CYS A 52 -16.16 -11.10 -1.77
CA CYS A 52 -16.31 -9.78 -2.36
C CYS A 52 -15.22 -8.85 -1.82
N ASN A 53 -14.92 -7.78 -2.55
CA ASN A 53 -14.00 -6.72 -2.12
C ASN A 53 -14.72 -5.61 -1.30
N GLU A 54 -15.90 -5.90 -0.73
CA GLU A 54 -16.74 -4.89 -0.07
C GLU A 54 -16.07 -4.28 1.17
N ASP A 55 -15.35 -5.10 1.94
CA ASP A 55 -14.55 -4.66 3.10
C ASP A 55 -13.45 -3.68 2.68
N LEU A 56 -12.72 -3.99 1.61
CA LEU A 56 -11.72 -3.10 1.02
C LEU A 56 -12.37 -1.81 0.55
N HIS A 57 -13.47 -1.90 -0.19
CA HIS A 57 -14.18 -0.73 -0.71
C HIS A 57 -14.69 0.18 0.40
N LYS A 58 -15.20 -0.39 1.49
CA LYS A 58 -15.62 0.36 2.67
C LYS A 58 -14.43 1.08 3.33
N VAL A 59 -13.31 0.38 3.53
CA VAL A 59 -12.12 0.99 4.16
C VAL A 59 -11.54 2.12 3.31
N ILE A 60 -11.39 1.93 1.99
CA ILE A 60 -10.84 3.00 1.14
C ILE A 60 -11.77 4.22 1.11
N GLU A 61 -13.09 4.03 1.14
CA GLU A 61 -14.08 5.12 1.19
C GLU A 61 -13.98 5.88 2.52
N GLU A 62 -13.90 5.17 3.64
CA GLU A 62 -13.74 5.77 4.97
C GLU A 62 -12.40 6.49 5.15
N VAL A 63 -11.33 6.01 4.51
CA VAL A 63 -10.00 6.65 4.52
C VAL A 63 -9.93 7.84 3.56
N GLY A 64 -10.71 7.83 2.48
CA GLY A 64 -10.69 8.84 1.42
C GLY A 64 -9.75 8.49 0.26
N ILE A 65 -9.43 7.21 0.06
CA ILE A 65 -8.68 6.72 -1.10
C ILE A 65 -9.67 6.45 -2.24
N PRO A 66 -9.54 7.13 -3.40
CA PRO A 66 -10.45 6.90 -4.51
C PRO A 66 -10.26 5.50 -5.10
N ARG A 67 -11.34 4.90 -5.61
CA ARG A 67 -11.33 3.51 -6.14
C ARG A 67 -10.29 3.27 -7.24
N HIS A 68 -9.95 4.29 -8.04
CA HIS A 68 -8.93 4.18 -9.09
C HIS A 68 -7.48 4.13 -8.55
N GLN A 69 -7.28 4.39 -7.25
CA GLN A 69 -5.99 4.24 -6.55
C GLN A 69 -5.87 2.87 -5.85
N VAL A 70 -6.71 1.91 -6.24
CA VAL A 70 -6.58 0.51 -5.83
C VAL A 70 -6.06 -0.31 -7.00
N ARG A 71 -4.91 -0.95 -6.78
CA ARG A 71 -4.31 -1.89 -7.72
C ARG A 71 -4.46 -3.31 -7.20
N PHE A 72 -5.32 -4.07 -7.87
CA PHE A 72 -5.41 -5.52 -7.70
C PHE A 72 -4.28 -6.19 -8.48
N GLN A 73 -3.51 -7.04 -7.82
CA GLN A 73 -2.45 -7.84 -8.44
C GLN A 73 -2.94 -9.22 -8.84
N CYS A 74 -4.13 -9.66 -8.43
CA CYS A 74 -4.68 -10.94 -8.87
C CYS A 74 -3.71 -12.10 -8.63
N MET A 75 -3.12 -12.15 -7.43
CA MET A 75 -2.10 -13.12 -7.01
C MET A 75 -0.77 -13.06 -7.76
N THR A 76 -0.48 -12.00 -8.52
CA THR A 76 0.88 -11.72 -9.01
C THR A 76 1.70 -10.98 -7.94
N PRO A 77 3.03 -11.12 -7.92
CA PRO A 77 3.87 -10.38 -6.98
C PRO A 77 3.68 -8.86 -7.10
N LYS A 78 3.62 -8.15 -5.97
CA LYS A 78 3.45 -6.68 -5.99
C LYS A 78 4.64 -5.95 -6.57
N SER A 79 5.82 -6.53 -6.44
CA SER A 79 7.07 -6.01 -7.00
C SER A 79 7.01 -5.84 -8.52
N ASP A 80 6.21 -6.65 -9.24
CA ASP A 80 6.02 -6.50 -10.68
C ASP A 80 5.29 -5.21 -11.08
N TYR A 81 4.40 -4.72 -10.22
CA TYR A 81 3.76 -3.42 -10.40
C TYR A 81 4.63 -2.28 -9.87
N LEU A 82 5.30 -2.49 -8.74
CA LEU A 82 6.07 -1.45 -8.06
C LEU A 82 7.41 -1.13 -8.73
N LYS A 83 8.00 -2.10 -9.46
CA LYS A 83 9.20 -1.84 -10.26
C LYS A 83 8.94 -0.75 -11.29
N HIS A 84 9.91 0.16 -11.43
CA HIS A 84 9.84 1.34 -12.31
C HIS A 84 8.78 2.40 -11.92
N THR A 85 8.21 2.34 -10.72
CA THR A 85 7.36 3.41 -10.19
C THR A 85 8.18 4.49 -9.48
N LYS A 86 7.54 5.61 -9.14
CA LYS A 86 8.09 6.66 -8.26
C LYS A 86 7.53 6.55 -6.84
N VAL A 87 7.02 5.38 -6.46
CA VAL A 87 6.53 5.12 -5.12
C VAL A 87 7.69 5.22 -4.15
N LEU A 88 7.51 5.96 -3.07
CA LEU A 88 8.55 6.17 -2.08
C LEU A 88 8.75 4.93 -1.21
N TRP A 89 7.65 4.37 -0.71
CA TRP A 89 7.65 3.17 0.11
C TRP A 89 6.34 2.38 -0.07
N HIS A 90 6.43 1.09 0.26
CA HIS A 90 5.31 0.16 0.35
C HIS A 90 5.25 -0.41 1.77
N LEU A 91 4.09 -0.31 2.42
CA LEU A 91 3.83 -0.90 3.73
C LEU A 91 3.06 -2.21 3.54
N ASP A 92 3.54 -3.32 4.12
CA ASP A 92 2.99 -4.67 3.97
C ASP A 92 3.20 -5.48 5.27
N ASP A 93 2.45 -6.54 5.49
CA ASP A 93 2.63 -7.49 6.59
C ASP A 93 3.36 -8.78 6.17
N ASN A 94 3.51 -9.00 4.86
CA ASN A 94 4.05 -10.24 4.33
C ASN A 94 5.56 -10.15 4.02
N GLU A 95 6.37 -10.93 4.73
CA GLU A 95 7.84 -10.93 4.58
C GLU A 95 8.30 -11.31 3.15
N ASP A 96 7.63 -12.28 2.50
CA ASP A 96 7.99 -12.71 1.13
C ASP A 96 7.73 -11.60 0.10
N GLU A 97 6.61 -10.87 0.22
CA GLU A 97 6.29 -9.70 -0.62
C GLU A 97 7.30 -8.58 -0.37
N LEU A 98 7.63 -8.28 0.89
CA LEU A 98 8.62 -7.27 1.24
C LEU A 98 10.01 -7.62 0.68
N TYR A 99 10.43 -8.88 0.80
CA TYR A 99 11.67 -9.38 0.22
C TYR A 99 11.67 -9.27 -1.31
N SER A 100 10.56 -9.64 -1.96
CA SER A 100 10.39 -9.50 -3.41
C SER A 100 10.47 -8.04 -3.87
N ILE A 101 9.84 -7.11 -3.16
CA ILE A 101 9.90 -5.66 -3.44
C ILE A 101 11.33 -5.16 -3.30
N LYS A 102 12.03 -5.57 -2.25
CA LYS A 102 13.42 -5.18 -1.97
C LYS A 102 14.38 -5.57 -3.08
N ILE A 103 14.20 -6.74 -3.68
CA ILE A 103 15.11 -7.27 -4.71
C ILE A 103 14.75 -6.77 -6.10
N ASN A 104 13.46 -6.59 -6.38
CA ASN A 104 12.98 -6.37 -7.74
C ASN A 104 12.55 -4.92 -8.02
N SER A 105 12.66 -3.99 -7.05
CA SER A 105 12.26 -2.59 -7.23
C SER A 105 13.11 -1.62 -6.40
N ASP A 106 13.03 -0.33 -6.74
CA ASP A 106 13.65 0.76 -5.97
C ASP A 106 12.74 1.30 -4.84
N VAL A 107 11.58 0.68 -4.63
CA VAL A 107 10.63 1.07 -3.58
C VAL A 107 11.11 0.55 -2.24
N ASN A 108 11.05 1.37 -1.19
CA ASN A 108 11.41 0.94 0.16
C ASN A 108 10.28 0.07 0.75
N PRO A 109 10.49 -1.24 0.99
CA PRO A 109 9.50 -2.07 1.67
C PRO A 109 9.59 -1.86 3.18
N ILE A 110 8.44 -1.72 3.84
CA ILE A 110 8.33 -1.52 5.29
C ILE A 110 7.37 -2.57 5.84
N ASP A 111 7.79 -3.27 6.89
CA ASP A 111 6.98 -4.28 7.56
C ASP A 111 6.11 -3.65 8.65
N VAL A 112 4.79 -3.75 8.49
CA VAL A 112 3.80 -3.21 9.43
C VAL A 112 3.74 -3.96 10.77
N ASN A 113 4.38 -5.12 10.86
CA ASN A 113 4.44 -5.91 12.09
C ASN A 113 5.44 -5.33 13.11
N PHE A 114 6.42 -4.52 12.69
CA PHE A 114 7.34 -3.85 13.62
C PHE A 114 6.69 -2.62 14.23
N SER A 115 6.83 -2.42 15.54
CA SER A 115 6.29 -1.24 16.23
C SER A 115 6.83 0.11 15.71
N THR A 116 7.94 0.08 14.96
CA THR A 116 8.63 1.24 14.37
C THR A 116 8.19 1.56 12.94
N TRP A 117 7.23 0.80 12.37
CA TRP A 117 6.83 0.93 10.97
C TRP A 117 6.47 2.37 10.60
N LYS A 118 5.84 3.10 11.53
CA LYS A 118 5.37 4.47 11.30
C LYS A 118 6.53 5.45 11.26
N GLU A 119 7.47 5.31 12.18
CA GLU A 119 8.69 6.11 12.25
C GLU A 119 9.53 5.92 10.98
N GLU A 120 9.60 4.70 10.46
CA GLU A 120 10.29 4.40 9.19
C GLU A 120 9.60 5.07 8.00
N CYS A 121 8.26 5.02 7.92
CA CYS A 121 7.48 5.71 6.90
C CYS A 121 7.75 7.23 6.91
N GLU A 122 7.72 7.84 8.10
CA GLU A 122 7.95 9.27 8.28
C GLU A 122 9.40 9.67 7.96
N ALA A 123 10.39 8.88 8.37
CA ALA A 123 11.80 9.17 8.10
C ALA A 123 12.08 9.25 6.59
N LEU A 124 11.53 8.30 5.81
CA LEU A 124 11.66 8.30 4.35
C LEU A 124 10.93 9.50 3.72
N LEU A 125 9.73 9.79 4.20
CA LEU A 125 8.91 10.90 3.73
C LEU A 125 9.59 12.25 4.00
N GLU A 126 10.10 12.47 5.20
CA GLU A 126 10.84 13.68 5.55
C GLU A 126 12.10 13.85 4.70
N LYS A 127 12.86 12.76 4.50
CA LYS A 127 14.04 12.77 3.65
C LYS A 127 13.68 13.19 2.22
N TYR A 128 12.61 12.64 1.65
CA TYR A 128 12.11 13.02 0.33
C TYR A 128 11.67 14.49 0.29
N LEU A 129 10.88 14.93 1.26
CA LEU A 129 10.37 16.31 1.33
C LEU A 129 11.49 17.36 1.51
N LYS A 130 12.62 17.00 2.12
CA LYS A 130 13.81 17.87 2.23
C LYS A 130 14.58 18.00 0.91
N GLN A 131 14.53 17.00 0.04
CA GLN A 131 15.25 17.01 -1.26
C GLN A 131 14.54 17.84 -2.34
N ILE A 132 13.24 18.05 -2.19
CA ILE A 132 12.40 18.80 -3.15
C ILE A 132 12.21 20.27 -2.75
N LYS A 133 12.71 20.68 -1.58
CA LYS A 133 12.77 22.07 -1.13
C LYS A 133 14.05 22.71 -1.64
#